data_AF-A0A5Q0LPD6-F1
#
_entry.id   AF-A0A5Q0LPD6-F1
#
_cell.length_a   1.000
_cell.length_b   1.000
_cell.length_c   1.000
_cell.angle_alpha   90.00
_cell.angle_beta   90.00
_cell.angle_gamma   90.00
#
_symmetry.space_group_name_H-M   'P 1'
#
loop_
_entity.id
_entity.type
_entity.pdbx_description
1 polymer ?
#
loop_
_entity_poly.entity_id
_entity_poly.type
_entity_poly.pdbx_seq_one_letter_code
_entity_poly.pdbx_strand_id
1 'polypeptide(L)'
;MIPGERRSPGDMVIAGAVTGPGAVQAGVVTLLHSPELPVAPLLPAIAALLDARAVAYAALRLIWLSPSRPPFVGLSFADRTALVGGLFDPDDLDRPIWQVMSLLVGLAFDTAGQQDTVEALAQGHPGLTWLRFPEPDADGLWRFPDFSYGRPLAALHPNTTASGSPA
;
A
#
# COMPACT_ATOMS: atom_id res chain seq x y z
N MET A 1 -8.17 -3.21 -1.93
CA MET A 1 -7.36 -2.24 -2.70
C MET A 1 -7.64 -0.85 -2.16
N ILE A 2 -6.63 0.01 -2.07
CA ILE A 2 -6.76 1.41 -1.63
C ILE A 2 -6.84 2.27 -2.89
N PRO A 3 -8.05 2.59 -3.38
CA PRO A 3 -8.20 3.35 -4.62
C PRO A 3 -7.76 4.80 -4.40
N GLY A 4 -7.33 5.46 -5.46
CA GLY A 4 -7.00 6.88 -5.45
C GLY A 4 -7.42 7.54 -6.74
N GLU A 5 -7.26 8.86 -6.76
CA GLU A 5 -7.47 9.67 -7.95
C GLU A 5 -6.47 9.33 -9.06
N ARG A 6 -6.78 9.73 -10.28
CA ARG A 6 -5.86 9.59 -11.41
C ARG A 6 -4.70 10.59 -11.30
N ARG A 7 -3.53 10.22 -11.82
CA ARG A 7 -2.39 11.16 -11.93
C ARG A 7 -2.64 12.26 -12.96
N SER A 8 -3.48 11.98 -13.96
CA SER A 8 -3.87 12.91 -15.00
C SER A 8 -5.20 12.46 -15.64
N PRO A 9 -5.92 13.32 -16.39
CA PRO A 9 -7.18 12.95 -17.04
C PRO A 9 -7.09 11.70 -17.95
N GLY A 10 -5.91 11.48 -18.56
CA GLY A 10 -5.63 10.35 -19.44
C GLY A 10 -5.08 9.09 -18.75
N ASP A 11 -4.93 9.09 -17.42
CA ASP A 11 -4.44 7.91 -16.70
C ASP A 11 -5.49 6.79 -16.76
N MET A 12 -5.10 5.68 -17.38
CA MET A 12 -5.94 4.49 -17.52
C MET A 12 -5.52 3.39 -16.53
N VAL A 13 -4.33 3.50 -15.95
CA VAL A 13 -3.77 2.49 -15.03
C VAL A 13 -4.45 2.64 -13.67
N ILE A 14 -4.52 3.87 -13.16
CA ILE A 14 -5.29 4.17 -11.96
C ILE A 14 -6.75 4.35 -12.35
N ALA A 15 -7.65 3.58 -11.73
CA ALA A 15 -9.07 3.64 -12.05
C ALA A 15 -9.66 5.05 -11.84
N GLY A 16 -9.22 5.76 -10.80
CA GLY A 16 -9.79 7.05 -10.41
C GLY A 16 -11.19 6.94 -9.84
N ALA A 17 -11.52 5.83 -9.19
CA ALA A 17 -12.87 5.54 -8.72
C ALA A 17 -13.31 6.41 -7.53
N VAL A 18 -12.35 7.03 -6.85
CA VAL A 18 -12.58 7.95 -5.72
C VAL A 18 -11.71 9.19 -5.89
N THR A 19 -12.14 10.29 -5.28
CA THR A 19 -11.33 11.49 -5.08
C THR A 19 -10.46 11.32 -3.84
N GLY A 20 -9.24 11.83 -3.88
CA GLY A 20 -8.29 11.75 -2.76
C GLY A 20 -7.17 10.73 -2.98
N PRO A 21 -6.31 10.56 -1.96
CA PRO A 21 -5.07 9.81 -2.12
C PRO A 21 -5.34 8.32 -2.18
N GLY A 22 -4.58 7.62 -3.02
CA GLY A 22 -4.51 6.16 -3.04
C GLY A 22 -3.09 5.66 -2.87
N ALA A 23 -2.92 4.34 -2.93
CA ALA A 23 -1.61 3.71 -2.71
C ALA A 23 -0.54 4.15 -3.73
N VAL A 24 -0.93 4.52 -4.95
CA VAL A 24 0.02 5.02 -5.95
C VAL A 24 0.60 6.37 -5.53
N GLN A 25 -0.24 7.30 -5.09
CA GLN A 25 0.19 8.58 -4.52
C GLN A 25 1.03 8.38 -3.26
N ALA A 26 0.69 7.38 -2.44
CA ALA A 26 1.46 6.99 -1.26
C ALA A 26 2.75 6.22 -1.55
N GLY A 27 3.20 6.15 -2.81
CA GLY A 27 4.53 5.63 -3.14
C GLY A 27 4.64 4.11 -3.24
N VAL A 28 3.53 3.37 -3.42
CA VAL A 28 3.59 1.90 -3.55
C VAL A 28 4.53 1.42 -4.67
N VAL A 29 4.63 2.17 -5.77
CA VAL A 29 5.54 1.80 -6.87
C VAL A 29 6.99 1.88 -6.42
N THR A 30 7.36 2.91 -5.64
CA THR A 30 8.69 3.05 -5.06
C THR A 30 8.98 1.91 -4.09
N LEU A 31 8.04 1.61 -3.20
CA LEU A 31 8.14 0.50 -2.26
C LEU A 31 8.37 -0.84 -2.98
N LEU A 32 7.61 -1.12 -4.05
CA LEU A 32 7.76 -2.37 -4.81
C LEU A 32 9.12 -2.52 -5.51
N HIS A 33 9.83 -1.41 -5.77
CA HIS A 33 11.16 -1.40 -6.37
C HIS A 33 12.29 -1.23 -5.33
N SER A 34 11.97 -1.18 -4.04
CA SER A 34 12.99 -0.97 -3.02
C SER A 34 13.92 -2.19 -2.90
N PRO A 35 15.23 -1.99 -2.73
CA PRO A 35 16.19 -3.09 -2.60
C PRO A 35 15.98 -3.93 -1.32
N GLU A 36 15.30 -3.37 -0.32
CA GLU A 36 14.94 -4.05 0.92
C GLU A 36 13.83 -5.10 0.73
N LEU A 37 13.07 -5.02 -0.36
CA LEU A 37 12.02 -5.96 -0.72
C LEU A 37 12.44 -6.81 -1.93
N PRO A 38 12.60 -8.14 -1.79
CA PRO A 38 13.02 -9.01 -2.89
C PRO A 38 11.90 -9.26 -3.93
N VAL A 39 10.90 -8.39 -4.04
CA VAL A 39 9.75 -8.54 -4.95
C VAL A 39 9.99 -7.91 -6.33
N ALA A 40 10.88 -6.91 -6.43
CA ALA A 40 11.10 -6.16 -7.67
C ALA A 40 11.38 -7.05 -8.90
N PRO A 41 12.22 -8.11 -8.80
CA PRO A 41 12.48 -9.01 -9.93
C PRO A 41 11.25 -9.82 -10.37
N LEU A 42 10.27 -10.03 -9.47
CA LEU A 42 9.05 -10.79 -9.74
C LEU A 42 7.94 -9.93 -10.33
N LEU A 43 8.02 -8.59 -10.23
CA LEU A 43 6.96 -7.69 -10.69
C LEU A 43 6.54 -7.90 -12.16
N PRO A 44 7.47 -8.11 -13.13
CA PRO A 44 7.06 -8.39 -14.51
C PRO A 44 6.23 -9.67 -14.64
N ALA A 45 6.58 -10.72 -13.88
CA ALA A 45 5.85 -11.99 -13.88
C ALA A 45 4.47 -11.85 -13.21
N ILE A 46 4.38 -11.12 -12.10
CA ILE A 46 3.11 -10.82 -11.42
C ILE A 46 2.18 -10.00 -12.32
N ALA A 47 2.72 -9.00 -13.02
CA ALA A 47 1.96 -8.21 -13.99
C ALA A 47 1.46 -9.07 -15.16
N ALA A 48 2.33 -9.92 -15.73
CA ALA A 48 1.94 -10.84 -16.79
C ALA A 48 0.87 -11.85 -16.33
N LEU A 49 0.96 -12.34 -15.09
CA LEU A 49 -0.05 -13.21 -14.51
C LEU A 49 -1.40 -12.49 -14.38
N LEU A 50 -1.41 -11.25 -13.90
CA LEU A 50 -2.64 -10.45 -13.81
C LEU A 50 -3.26 -10.20 -15.19
N ASP A 51 -2.45 -9.90 -16.19
CA ASP A 51 -2.91 -9.75 -17.57
C ASP A 51 -3.46 -11.06 -18.14
N ALA A 52 -2.83 -12.21 -17.87
CA ALA A 52 -3.35 -13.51 -18.25
C ALA A 52 -4.72 -13.80 -17.60
N ARG A 53 -4.89 -13.46 -16.32
CA ARG A 53 -6.18 -13.53 -15.61
C ARG A 53 -7.23 -12.63 -16.27
N ALA A 54 -6.84 -11.43 -16.71
CA ALA A 54 -7.72 -10.51 -17.41
C ALA A 54 -8.15 -11.02 -18.80
N VAL A 55 -7.24 -11.63 -19.56
CA VAL A 55 -7.56 -12.29 -20.84
C VAL A 55 -8.57 -13.43 -20.62
N ALA A 56 -8.32 -14.30 -19.63
CA ALA A 56 -9.24 -15.40 -19.32
C ALA A 56 -10.63 -14.88 -18.88
N TYR A 57 -10.65 -13.86 -18.01
CA TYR A 57 -11.89 -13.21 -17.56
C TYR A 57 -12.68 -12.62 -18.74
N ALA A 58 -12.00 -11.95 -19.66
CA ALA A 58 -12.60 -11.32 -20.82
C ALA A 58 -13.13 -12.37 -21.81
N ALA A 59 -12.37 -13.43 -22.07
CA ALA A 59 -12.78 -14.51 -22.97
C ALA A 59 -14.07 -15.21 -22.49
N LEU A 60 -14.17 -15.52 -21.20
CA LEU A 60 -15.36 -16.14 -20.60
C LEU A 60 -16.61 -15.25 -20.67
N ARG A 61 -16.43 -13.94 -20.80
CA ARG A 61 -17.52 -12.94 -20.82
C ARG A 61 -17.71 -12.27 -22.17
N LEU A 62 -16.99 -12.72 -23.21
CA LEU A 62 -17.01 -12.14 -24.55
C LEU A 62 -16.71 -10.63 -24.57
N ILE A 63 -15.81 -10.18 -23.69
CA ILE A 63 -15.36 -8.79 -23.61
C ILE A 63 -14.22 -8.58 -24.62
N TRP A 64 -14.39 -7.60 -25.50
CA TRP A 64 -13.33 -7.21 -26.43
C TRP A 64 -12.24 -6.40 -25.71
N LEU A 65 -11.02 -6.92 -25.72
CA LEU A 65 -9.84 -6.21 -25.20
C LEU A 65 -9.12 -5.48 -26.33
N SER A 66 -8.78 -4.20 -26.10
CA SER A 66 -7.96 -3.45 -27.05
C SER A 66 -6.53 -4.01 -27.10
N PRO A 67 -5.95 -4.28 -28.28
CA PRO A 67 -4.55 -4.69 -28.39
C PRO A 67 -3.58 -3.55 -28.06
N SER A 68 -4.06 -2.31 -27.99
CA SER A 68 -3.23 -1.14 -27.73
C SER A 68 -2.92 -0.92 -26.24
N ARG A 69 -3.37 -1.82 -25.34
CA ARG A 69 -3.26 -1.67 -23.88
C ARG A 69 -3.01 -3.03 -23.22
N PRO A 70 -2.36 -3.07 -22.04
CA PRO A 70 -2.31 -4.28 -21.23
C PRO A 70 -3.73 -4.81 -20.94
N PRO A 71 -3.99 -6.12 -21.04
CA PRO A 71 -5.31 -6.72 -20.83
C PRO A 71 -6.06 -6.25 -19.60
N PHE A 72 -5.41 -6.24 -18.42
CA PHE A 72 -6.06 -5.80 -17.18
C PHE A 72 -6.46 -4.32 -17.23
N VAL A 73 -5.60 -3.48 -17.82
CA VAL A 73 -5.89 -2.05 -18.06
C VAL A 73 -6.95 -1.86 -19.16
N GLY A 74 -7.13 -2.84 -20.04
CA GLY A 74 -8.19 -2.82 -21.06
C GLY A 74 -9.59 -2.98 -20.49
N LEU A 75 -9.74 -3.62 -19.32
CA LEU A 75 -11.03 -3.87 -18.69
C LEU A 75 -11.70 -2.60 -18.17
N SER A 76 -13.04 -2.60 -18.17
CA SER A 76 -13.85 -1.58 -17.51
C SER A 76 -13.58 -1.57 -16.00
N PHE A 77 -13.88 -0.46 -15.32
CA PHE A 77 -13.70 -0.41 -13.86
C PHE A 77 -14.49 -1.52 -13.14
N ALA A 78 -15.74 -1.76 -13.54
CA ALA A 78 -16.58 -2.80 -12.96
C ALA A 78 -15.95 -4.19 -13.15
N ASP A 79 -15.42 -4.48 -14.34
CA ASP A 79 -14.76 -5.75 -14.64
C ASP A 79 -13.44 -5.92 -13.89
N ARG A 80 -12.64 -4.86 -13.76
CA ARG A 80 -11.42 -4.89 -12.96
C ARG A 80 -11.72 -5.20 -11.50
N THR A 81 -12.74 -4.56 -10.93
CA THR A 81 -13.14 -4.80 -9.54
C THR A 81 -13.67 -6.22 -9.34
N ALA A 82 -14.49 -6.72 -10.26
CA ALA A 82 -15.00 -8.09 -10.20
C ALA A 82 -13.86 -9.12 -10.31
N LEU A 83 -12.92 -8.91 -11.23
CA LEU A 83 -11.74 -9.77 -11.38
C LEU A 83 -10.87 -9.76 -10.12
N VAL A 84 -10.50 -8.58 -9.62
CA VAL A 84 -9.65 -8.46 -8.41
C VAL A 84 -10.34 -9.07 -7.19
N GLY A 85 -11.66 -8.92 -7.06
CA GLY A 85 -12.42 -9.55 -5.99
C GLY A 85 -12.28 -11.08 -5.99
N GLY A 86 -12.21 -11.71 -7.16
CA GLY A 86 -12.03 -13.14 -7.31
C GLY A 86 -10.61 -13.65 -7.07
N LEU A 87 -9.58 -12.79 -7.11
CA LEU A 87 -8.18 -13.21 -6.90
C LEU A 87 -7.90 -13.73 -5.47
N PHE A 88 -8.81 -13.48 -4.52
CA PHE A 88 -8.68 -13.89 -3.13
C PHE A 88 -9.50 -15.14 -2.79
N ASP A 89 -10.04 -15.81 -3.81
CA ASP A 89 -10.78 -17.07 -3.63
C ASP A 89 -9.92 -18.08 -2.85
N PRO A 90 -10.48 -18.74 -1.81
CA PRO A 90 -9.72 -19.65 -0.98
C PRO A 90 -9.02 -20.80 -1.71
N ASP A 91 -9.55 -21.21 -2.86
CA ASP A 91 -9.05 -22.36 -3.63
C ASP A 91 -8.07 -21.94 -4.75
N ASP A 92 -7.78 -20.64 -4.89
CA ASP A 92 -6.85 -20.13 -5.90
C ASP A 92 -5.39 -20.34 -5.48
N LEU A 93 -4.62 -21.04 -6.33
CA LEU A 93 -3.19 -21.31 -6.10
C LEU A 93 -2.34 -20.04 -6.05
N ASP A 94 -2.75 -18.99 -6.77
CA ASP A 94 -2.02 -17.71 -6.83
C ASP A 94 -2.44 -16.76 -5.69
N ARG A 95 -3.43 -17.13 -4.86
CA ARG A 95 -3.92 -16.31 -3.73
C ARG A 95 -2.80 -15.72 -2.87
N PRO A 96 -1.74 -16.46 -2.47
CA PRO A 96 -0.66 -15.90 -1.65
C PRO A 96 0.05 -14.71 -2.31
N ILE A 97 0.19 -14.72 -3.64
CA ILE A 97 0.80 -13.61 -4.41
C ILE A 97 -0.05 -12.35 -4.21
N TRP A 98 -1.36 -12.45 -4.40
CA TRP A 98 -2.28 -11.32 -4.28
C TRP A 98 -2.42 -10.79 -2.85
N GLN A 99 -2.31 -11.67 -1.85
CA GLN A 99 -2.24 -11.28 -0.44
C GLN A 99 -0.99 -10.45 -0.15
N VAL A 100 0.18 -10.91 -0.58
CA VAL A 100 1.44 -10.15 -0.42
C VAL A 100 1.36 -8.80 -1.14
N MET A 101 0.86 -8.76 -2.38
CA MET A 101 0.68 -7.50 -3.10
C MET A 101 -0.27 -6.54 -2.38
N SER A 102 -1.35 -7.05 -1.79
CA SER A 102 -2.30 -6.24 -1.01
C SER A 102 -1.69 -5.72 0.28
N LEU A 103 -0.86 -6.53 0.96
CA LEU A 103 -0.09 -6.11 2.12
C LEU A 103 0.85 -4.96 1.78
N LEU A 104 1.58 -5.05 0.67
CA LEU A 104 2.52 -4.01 0.25
C LEU A 104 1.80 -2.71 -0.15
N VAL A 105 0.62 -2.82 -0.77
CA VAL A 105 -0.27 -1.67 -1.03
C VAL A 105 -0.69 -1.00 0.28
N GLY A 106 -1.06 -1.79 1.30
CA GLY A 106 -1.38 -1.29 2.64
C GLY A 106 -0.18 -0.64 3.31
N LEU A 107 0.98 -1.28 3.28
CA LEU A 107 2.22 -0.78 3.89
C LEU A 107 2.63 0.60 3.33
N ALA A 108 2.52 0.78 2.01
CA ALA A 108 2.80 2.07 1.39
C ALA A 108 1.85 3.16 1.90
N PHE A 109 0.54 2.87 1.98
CA PHE A 109 -0.45 3.87 2.37
C PHE A 109 -0.49 4.10 3.88
N ASP A 110 -0.65 3.05 4.67
CA ASP A 110 -0.96 3.12 6.10
C ASP A 110 0.25 3.49 6.94
N THR A 111 1.46 3.19 6.49
CA THR A 111 2.68 3.35 7.30
C THR A 111 3.79 4.15 6.63
N ALA A 112 3.65 4.50 5.34
CA ALA A 112 4.75 5.05 4.55
C ALA A 112 6.02 4.18 4.62
N GLY A 113 5.88 2.85 4.59
CA GLY A 113 6.96 1.91 4.96
C GLY A 113 8.28 1.99 4.17
N GLN A 114 8.33 2.80 3.12
CA GLN A 114 9.52 3.14 2.33
C GLN A 114 10.29 4.38 2.84
N GLN A 115 9.82 5.10 3.86
CA GLN A 115 10.38 6.37 4.33
C GLN A 115 10.53 6.39 5.86
N ASP A 116 11.41 7.26 6.36
CA ASP A 116 11.40 7.63 7.79
C ASP A 116 10.07 8.33 8.12
N THR A 117 9.41 7.93 9.21
CA THR A 117 8.07 8.42 9.57
C THR A 117 8.02 9.93 9.77
N VAL A 118 9.07 10.53 10.37
CA VAL A 118 9.13 11.98 10.61
C VAL A 118 9.27 12.72 9.28
N GLU A 119 10.12 12.22 8.39
CA GLU A 119 10.28 12.78 7.05
C GLU A 119 9.00 12.65 6.22
N ALA A 120 8.36 11.48 6.25
CA ALA A 120 7.11 11.22 5.54
C ALA A 120 6.00 12.21 5.96
N LEU A 121 5.88 12.48 7.26
CA LEU A 121 4.91 13.46 7.77
C LEU A 121 5.27 14.90 7.39
N ALA A 122 6.54 15.28 7.52
CA ALA A 122 7.01 16.60 7.11
C ALA A 122 6.75 16.88 5.61
N GLN A 123 6.81 15.84 4.78
CA GLN A 123 6.50 15.91 3.34
C GLN A 123 5.00 15.79 3.02
N GLY A 124 4.14 15.59 4.02
CA GLY A 124 2.70 15.43 3.82
C GLY A 124 2.32 14.11 3.17
N HIS A 125 2.92 12.99 3.62
CA HIS A 125 2.66 11.67 3.06
C HIS A 125 1.16 11.39 2.95
N PRO A 126 0.64 11.01 1.76
CA PRO A 126 -0.80 11.05 1.51
C PRO A 126 -1.63 10.15 2.43
N GLY A 127 -1.14 8.94 2.73
CA GLY A 127 -1.86 8.00 3.58
C GLY A 127 -1.76 8.35 5.07
N LEU A 128 -0.61 8.83 5.55
CA LEU A 128 -0.46 9.25 6.95
C LEU A 128 -1.31 10.50 7.25
N THR A 129 -1.32 11.44 6.30
CA THR A 129 -2.18 12.64 6.36
C THR A 129 -3.66 12.25 6.37
N TRP A 130 -4.06 11.32 5.50
CA TRP A 130 -5.43 10.83 5.43
C TRP A 130 -5.88 10.16 6.74
N LEU A 131 -5.00 9.34 7.33
CA LEU A 131 -5.23 8.67 8.61
C LEU A 131 -5.13 9.61 9.82
N ARG A 132 -4.68 10.85 9.61
CA ARG A 132 -4.34 11.82 10.68
C ARG A 132 -3.37 11.24 11.68
N PHE A 133 -2.33 10.59 11.16
CA PHE A 133 -1.25 10.10 12.00
C PHE A 133 -0.66 11.31 12.76
N PRO A 134 -0.46 11.19 14.09
CA PRO A 134 -0.06 12.33 14.90
C PRO A 134 1.32 12.84 14.51
N GLU A 135 1.61 14.08 14.89
CA GLU A 135 2.96 14.61 14.84
C GLU A 135 3.70 14.28 16.15
N PRO A 136 5.05 14.19 16.13
CA PRO A 136 5.81 14.14 17.36
C PRO A 136 5.61 15.42 18.18
N ASP A 137 5.82 15.34 19.50
CA ASP A 137 5.86 16.52 20.37
C ASP A 137 6.99 17.47 19.96
N ALA A 138 7.00 18.69 20.52
CA ALA A 138 8.00 19.72 20.20
C ALA A 138 9.47 19.30 20.47
N ASP A 139 9.69 18.27 21.28
CA ASP A 139 11.00 17.68 21.55
C ASP A 139 11.35 16.50 20.61
N GLY A 140 10.52 16.23 19.61
CA GLY A 140 10.70 15.16 18.62
C GLY A 140 10.27 13.78 19.10
N LEU A 141 9.72 13.67 20.32
CA LEU A 141 9.31 12.39 20.89
C LEU A 141 7.84 12.09 20.62
N TRP A 142 7.58 10.81 20.39
CA TRP A 142 6.26 10.29 20.09
C TRP A 142 5.54 9.90 21.37
N ARG A 143 4.56 10.71 21.78
CA ARG A 143 3.78 10.45 22.99
C ARG A 143 2.30 10.39 22.66
N PHE A 144 1.61 9.44 23.29
CA PHE A 144 0.19 9.19 23.10
C PHE A 144 -0.49 9.21 24.47
N PRO A 145 -0.68 10.40 25.09
CA PRO A 145 -1.16 10.49 26.47
C PRO A 145 -2.50 9.79 26.65
N ASP A 146 -3.40 9.92 25.67
CA ASP A 146 -4.76 9.33 25.67
C ASP A 146 -4.76 7.80 25.59
N PHE A 147 -3.70 7.20 25.04
CA PHE A 147 -3.52 5.75 24.91
C PHE A 147 -2.38 5.22 25.79
N SER A 148 -1.89 6.05 26.71
CA SER A 148 -0.91 5.67 27.71
C SER A 148 -1.62 5.24 28.99
N TYR A 149 -0.91 4.51 29.86
CA TYR A 149 -1.44 4.18 31.18
C TYR A 149 -1.59 5.40 32.10
N GLY A 150 -1.12 6.59 31.70
CA GLY A 150 -1.16 7.82 32.50
C GLY A 150 -0.39 7.74 33.82
N ARG A 151 0.43 6.70 34.00
CA ARG A 151 1.16 6.41 35.23
C ARG A 151 2.46 5.65 34.93
N PRO A 152 3.50 5.81 35.76
CA PRO A 152 4.70 4.98 35.67
C PRO A 152 4.34 3.52 35.93
N LEU A 153 4.75 2.62 35.03
CA LEU A 153 4.53 1.17 35.17
C LEU A 153 5.60 0.48 36.02
N ALA A 154 6.77 1.10 36.14
CA ALA A 154 7.90 0.58 36.91
C ALA A 154 8.78 1.74 37.42
N ALA A 155 9.47 1.50 38.53
CA ALA A 155 10.55 2.37 38.97
C ALA A 155 11.76 2.22 38.06
N LEU A 156 12.44 3.32 37.74
CA LEU A 156 13.69 3.29 36.99
C LEU A 156 14.76 2.55 37.82
N HIS A 157 15.48 1.61 37.21
CA HIS A 157 16.56 0.92 37.90
C HIS A 157 17.75 1.87 38.10
N PRO A 158 18.48 1.84 39.24
CA PRO A 158 19.61 2.73 39.48
C PRO A 158 20.70 2.65 38.41
N ASN A 159 20.82 1.48 37.77
CA ASN A 159 21.78 1.21 36.69
C ASN A 159 21.14 1.34 35.29
N THR A 160 20.26 2.31 35.09
CA THR A 160 19.74 2.64 33.75
C THR A 160 20.48 3.86 33.22
N THR A 161 21.01 3.77 32.00
CA THR A 161 21.68 4.89 31.32
C THR A 161 20.69 6.02 31.02
N ALA A 162 21.21 7.21 30.68
CA ALA A 162 20.37 8.34 30.24
C ALA A 162 19.55 8.04 28.97
N SER A 163 19.95 7.04 28.17
CA SER A 163 19.21 6.57 27.00
C SER A 163 18.18 5.47 27.31
N GLY A 164 18.04 5.06 28.58
CA GLY A 164 17.10 4.01 28.98
C GLY A 164 17.63 2.57 28.84
N SER A 165 18.93 2.38 28.56
CA SER A 165 19.56 1.06 28.44
C SER A 165 20.07 0.55 29.80
N PRO A 166 20.17 -0.77 30.03
CA PRO A 166 20.93 -1.29 31.17
C PRO A 166 22.39 -0.86 31.08
N ALA A 167 22.94 -0.33 32.17
CA ALA A 167 24.35 0.04 32.31
C ALA A 167 25.22 -1.16 32.73
#